data_AF-C6XVP4-F1
#
_entry.id   AF-C6XVP4-F1
#
_cell.length_a   1.000
_cell.length_b   1.000
_cell.length_c   1.000
_cell.angle_alpha   90.00
_cell.angle_beta   90.00
_cell.angle_gamma   90.00
#
_symmetry.space_group_name_H-M   'P 1'
#
loop_
_entity.id
_entity.type
_entity.pdbx_description
1 polymer ?
#
loop_
_entity_poly.entity_id
_entity_poly.type
_entity_poly.pdbx_seq_one_letter_code
_entity_poly.pdbx_strand_id
1 'polypeptide(L)'
;MKLKQSIKVDNLSLSIALLIGVFILIYPPFIASVYVPAFIRIPLLFILVAFFFFLAITKRSYVYQFGPWVCFFLIQEVYWLLTGNKIVGDTIYFLLFALLASSIVIVAKRIPQLKFLVRRFYLILIVSLSILAILSFLAFNLDIFPYVLKTVGQEEYYEYYHNIFFGYVNLKIFETFNIGRVCGYLFEPSYLGWFLTTNFFILDRYLITRKYLIPVRIIVLLGALASFSTASWIVFAIVGLLNFFYIFLSLIKIKGRLANMIILISFLLVGGITILAIPKQKLIEGLGTSSHENREDRVMNSLLILANSSIPDIILGRSPGFIEVTVQTGESNQLMKILVEYGIITFSLIIAFIVYCTKKSRLFLVANLLFLNSVVIFFTPLFIFNLIVCKWNDEEKTKKIDA
;
A
#
# COMPACT_ATOMS: atom_id res chain seq x y z
N MET A 1 -35.12 -11.10 -17.55
CA MET A 1 -34.59 -10.97 -16.17
C MET A 1 -33.79 -12.23 -15.84
N LYS A 2 -32.48 -12.28 -16.17
CA LYS A 2 -31.66 -13.48 -15.92
C LYS A 2 -31.28 -13.51 -14.43
N LEU A 3 -31.81 -14.50 -13.71
CA LEU A 3 -31.35 -14.86 -12.36
C LEU A 3 -29.82 -14.96 -12.38
N LYS A 4 -29.15 -14.08 -11.64
CA LYS A 4 -27.72 -14.24 -11.31
C LYS A 4 -27.58 -15.65 -10.74
N GLN A 5 -26.90 -16.55 -11.46
CA GLN A 5 -26.41 -17.79 -10.87
C GLN A 5 -25.69 -17.40 -9.57
N SER A 6 -26.21 -17.83 -8.43
CA SER A 6 -25.53 -17.66 -7.16
C SER A 6 -24.20 -18.40 -7.29
N ILE A 7 -23.09 -17.67 -7.24
CA ILE A 7 -21.76 -18.29 -7.24
C ILE A 7 -21.72 -19.20 -6.01
N LYS A 8 -21.82 -20.51 -6.21
CA LYS A 8 -21.68 -21.49 -5.13
C LYS A 8 -20.22 -21.45 -4.69
N VAL A 9 -19.96 -20.95 -3.50
CA VAL A 9 -18.63 -20.84 -2.92
C VAL A 9 -18.27 -22.19 -2.31
N ASP A 10 -17.13 -22.76 -2.71
CA ASP A 10 -16.58 -23.97 -2.11
C ASP A 10 -15.79 -23.67 -0.83
N ASN A 11 -15.73 -24.66 0.07
CA ASN A 11 -15.07 -24.54 1.37
C ASN A 11 -13.57 -24.28 1.22
N LEU A 12 -12.96 -24.75 0.13
CA LEU A 12 -11.53 -24.55 -0.15
C LEU A 12 -11.22 -23.08 -0.45
N SER A 13 -11.99 -22.45 -1.33
CA SER A 13 -11.85 -21.03 -1.68
C SER A 13 -12.10 -20.14 -0.47
N LEU A 14 -13.07 -20.50 0.36
CA LEU A 14 -13.35 -19.79 1.62
C LEU A 14 -12.16 -19.87 2.58
N SER A 15 -11.62 -21.08 2.77
CA SER A 15 -10.45 -21.30 3.63
C SER A 15 -9.24 -20.52 3.15
N ILE A 16 -8.92 -20.58 1.85
CA ILE A 16 -7.80 -19.84 1.28
C ILE A 16 -8.02 -18.32 1.41
N ALA A 17 -9.24 -17.82 1.17
CA ALA A 17 -9.54 -16.40 1.32
C ALA A 17 -9.37 -15.91 2.77
N LEU A 18 -9.80 -16.72 3.75
CA LEU A 18 -9.60 -16.45 5.18
C LEU A 18 -8.11 -16.39 5.51
N LEU A 19 -7.32 -17.38 5.07
CA LEU A 19 -5.88 -17.44 5.31
C LEU A 19 -5.15 -16.23 4.68
N ILE A 20 -5.55 -15.80 3.49
CA ILE A 20 -5.05 -14.55 2.88
C ILE A 20 -5.39 -13.34 3.75
N GLY A 21 -6.62 -13.24 4.25
CA GLY A 21 -7.03 -12.15 5.13
C GLY A 21 -6.20 -12.10 6.42
N VAL A 22 -6.02 -13.24 7.08
CA VAL A 22 -5.16 -13.37 8.28
C VAL A 22 -3.72 -12.98 7.94
N PHE A 23 -3.17 -13.51 6.84
CA PHE A 23 -1.82 -13.20 6.39
C PHE A 23 -1.60 -11.70 6.16
N ILE A 24 -2.57 -11.00 5.57
CA ILE A 24 -2.52 -9.54 5.41
C ILE A 24 -2.47 -8.82 6.76
N LEU A 25 -3.28 -9.26 7.73
CA LEU A 25 -3.46 -8.58 9.01
C LEU A 25 -2.32 -8.81 10.01
N ILE A 26 -1.59 -9.92 9.92
CA ILE A 26 -0.49 -10.25 10.86
C ILE A 26 0.89 -9.72 10.40
N TYR A 27 0.98 -9.15 9.20
CA TYR A 27 2.21 -8.58 8.64
C TYR A 27 2.14 -7.04 8.59
N PRO A 28 3.30 -6.35 8.47
CA PRO A 28 3.31 -4.92 8.21
C PRO A 28 2.46 -4.59 6.96
N PRO A 29 1.75 -3.45 6.94
CA PRO A 29 1.86 -2.34 7.88
C PRO A 29 0.91 -2.43 9.09
N PHE A 30 0.28 -3.58 9.37
CA PHE A 30 -0.58 -3.71 10.54
C PHE A 30 0.22 -3.85 11.83
N ILE A 31 -0.23 -3.17 12.88
CA ILE A 31 0.39 -3.16 14.19
C ILE A 31 0.43 -4.55 14.84
N ALA A 32 -0.49 -5.45 14.47
CA ALA A 32 -0.46 -6.86 14.90
C ALA A 32 0.88 -7.54 14.55
N SER A 33 1.60 -7.06 13.55
CA SER A 33 2.95 -7.53 13.21
C SER A 33 4.06 -7.13 14.20
N VAL A 34 3.75 -6.43 15.29
CA VAL A 34 4.63 -6.33 16.48
C VAL A 34 4.09 -7.18 17.61
N TYR A 35 2.78 -7.10 17.86
CA TYR A 35 2.19 -7.70 19.06
C TYR A 35 1.99 -9.21 18.98
N VAL A 36 1.84 -9.79 17.79
CA VAL A 36 1.75 -11.26 17.66
C VAL A 36 3.14 -11.83 17.94
N PRO A 37 3.37 -12.57 19.03
CA PRO A 37 4.70 -13.05 19.36
C PRO A 37 5.22 -14.07 18.33
N ALA A 38 6.54 -14.20 18.20
CA ALA A 38 7.16 -15.16 17.28
C ALA A 38 6.67 -16.59 17.51
N PHE A 39 6.44 -16.99 18.77
CA PHE A 39 5.92 -18.31 19.12
C PHE A 39 4.47 -18.57 18.66
N ILE A 40 3.71 -17.54 18.26
CA ILE A 40 2.40 -17.70 17.61
C ILE A 40 2.55 -17.67 16.08
N ARG A 41 3.41 -16.79 15.55
CA ARG A 41 3.61 -16.66 14.09
C ARG A 41 4.22 -17.91 13.48
N ILE A 42 5.24 -18.49 14.11
CA ILE A 42 5.95 -19.66 13.58
C ILE A 42 5.00 -20.84 13.42
N PRO A 43 4.23 -21.27 14.45
CA PRO A 43 3.23 -22.32 14.28
C PRO A 43 2.17 -21.99 13.22
N LEU A 44 1.76 -20.73 13.09
CA LEU A 44 0.79 -20.33 12.07
C LEU A 44 1.37 -20.42 10.66
N LEU A 45 2.62 -20.02 10.45
CA LEU A 45 3.35 -20.23 9.19
C LEU A 45 3.49 -21.73 8.89
N PHE A 46 3.83 -22.53 9.89
CA PHE A 46 3.93 -23.99 9.73
C PHE A 46 2.59 -24.62 9.34
N ILE A 47 1.47 -24.19 9.96
CA ILE A 47 0.12 -24.63 9.59
C ILE A 47 -0.19 -24.24 8.13
N LEU A 48 0.20 -23.05 7.70
CA LEU A 48 0.05 -22.61 6.30
C LEU A 48 0.88 -23.47 5.35
N VAL A 49 2.15 -23.73 5.69
CA VAL A 49 3.03 -24.64 4.93
C VAL A 49 2.37 -26.00 4.80
N ALA A 50 1.96 -26.61 5.90
CA ALA A 50 1.35 -27.93 5.92
C ALA A 50 0.05 -27.97 5.10
N PHE A 51 -0.80 -26.96 5.25
CA PHE A 51 -2.06 -26.85 4.50
C PHE A 51 -1.81 -26.75 2.98
N PHE A 52 -0.94 -25.85 2.54
CA PHE A 52 -0.64 -25.68 1.12
C PHE A 52 0.18 -26.84 0.54
N PHE A 53 1.03 -27.47 1.35
CA PHE A 53 1.77 -28.67 0.97
C PHE A 53 0.83 -29.83 0.74
N PHE A 54 -0.09 -30.08 1.67
CA PHE A 54 -1.13 -31.10 1.51
C PHE A 54 -1.96 -30.87 0.24
N LEU A 55 -2.39 -29.63 -0.01
CA LEU A 55 -3.07 -29.29 -1.26
C LEU A 55 -2.18 -29.53 -2.48
N ALA A 56 -0.91 -29.13 -2.46
CA ALA A 56 0.01 -29.32 -3.57
C ALA A 56 0.18 -30.81 -3.95
N ILE A 57 0.31 -31.70 -2.96
CA ILE A 57 0.55 -33.14 -3.20
C ILE A 57 -0.71 -33.90 -3.62
N THR A 58 -1.91 -33.42 -3.27
CA THR A 58 -3.16 -34.13 -3.62
C THR A 58 -3.41 -34.24 -5.12
N LYS A 59 -2.95 -33.28 -5.93
CA LYS A 59 -3.08 -33.30 -7.40
C LYS A 59 -1.86 -32.66 -8.05
N ARG A 60 -1.35 -33.29 -9.11
CA ARG A 60 -0.22 -32.74 -9.90
C ARG A 60 -0.48 -31.33 -10.43
N SER A 61 -1.73 -30.99 -10.73
CA SER A 61 -2.12 -29.65 -11.16
C SER A 61 -2.04 -28.59 -10.05
N TYR A 62 -2.08 -28.99 -8.77
CA TYR A 62 -2.01 -28.13 -7.60
C TYR A 62 -0.57 -27.83 -7.16
N VAL A 63 0.40 -28.68 -7.51
CA VAL A 63 1.84 -28.42 -7.27
C VAL A 63 2.26 -27.07 -7.85
N TYR A 64 1.93 -26.79 -9.12
CA TYR A 64 2.26 -25.53 -9.77
C TYR A 64 1.46 -24.32 -9.24
N GLN A 65 0.42 -24.55 -8.43
CA GLN A 65 -0.46 -23.52 -7.90
C GLN A 65 -0.05 -23.12 -6.47
N PHE A 66 0.14 -24.11 -5.61
CA PHE A 66 0.40 -23.92 -4.19
C PHE A 66 1.85 -24.19 -3.81
N GLY A 67 2.64 -24.88 -4.66
CA GLY A 67 4.08 -25.09 -4.44
C GLY A 67 4.85 -23.79 -4.18
N PRO A 68 4.63 -22.70 -4.94
CA PRO A 68 5.24 -21.41 -4.62
C PRO A 68 4.84 -20.84 -3.26
N TRP A 69 3.61 -21.10 -2.78
CA TRP A 69 3.16 -20.68 -1.45
C TRP A 69 3.88 -21.47 -0.36
N VAL A 70 4.04 -22.78 -0.57
CA VAL A 70 4.83 -23.65 0.31
C VAL A 70 6.26 -23.15 0.41
N CYS A 71 6.93 -22.89 -0.72
CA CYS A 71 8.28 -22.34 -0.73
C CYS A 71 8.33 -20.97 -0.05
N PHE A 72 7.36 -20.10 -0.31
CA PHE A 72 7.26 -18.79 0.31
C PHE A 72 7.21 -18.90 1.84
N PHE A 73 6.26 -19.66 2.38
CA PHE A 73 6.11 -19.78 3.83
C PHE A 73 7.26 -20.52 4.49
N LEU A 74 7.83 -21.56 3.85
CA LEU A 74 9.00 -22.27 4.37
C LEU A 74 10.21 -21.34 4.48
N ILE A 75 10.51 -20.56 3.45
CA ILE A 75 11.65 -19.63 3.48
C ILE A 75 11.37 -18.54 4.53
N GLN A 76 10.13 -18.05 4.61
CA GLN A 76 9.71 -17.08 5.61
C GLN A 76 9.88 -17.63 7.04
N GLU A 77 9.55 -18.89 7.27
CA GLU A 77 9.70 -19.56 8.57
C GLU A 77 11.16 -19.80 8.94
N VAL A 78 11.97 -20.34 8.02
CA VAL A 78 13.41 -20.54 8.19
C VAL A 78 14.12 -19.21 8.45
N TYR A 79 13.73 -18.15 7.72
CA TYR A 79 14.24 -16.80 7.95
C TYR A 79 14.00 -16.35 9.40
N TRP A 80 12.74 -16.40 9.84
CA TRP A 80 12.36 -15.96 11.18
C TRP A 80 13.07 -16.74 12.28
N LEU A 81 13.30 -18.04 12.08
CA LEU A 81 14.05 -18.88 13.01
C LEU A 81 15.53 -18.51 13.10
N LEU A 82 16.16 -18.12 11.99
CA LEU A 82 17.59 -17.83 11.93
C LEU A 82 17.95 -16.39 12.34
N THR A 83 17.09 -15.41 12.04
CA THR A 83 17.42 -13.98 12.24
C THR A 83 16.58 -13.30 13.32
N GLY A 84 15.52 -13.95 13.82
CA GLY A 84 14.58 -13.32 14.76
C GLY A 84 13.90 -12.09 14.15
N ASN A 85 13.70 -11.03 14.95
CA ASN A 85 13.16 -9.74 14.49
C ASN A 85 14.15 -8.90 13.64
N LYS A 86 15.41 -9.35 13.47
CA LYS A 86 16.42 -8.56 12.74
C LYS A 86 16.14 -8.65 11.24
N ILE A 87 15.94 -7.49 10.63
CA ILE A 87 15.73 -7.32 9.19
C ILE A 87 17.07 -7.59 8.48
N VAL A 88 17.30 -8.83 8.04
CA VAL A 88 18.34 -9.15 7.06
C VAL A 88 17.74 -9.15 5.65
N GLY A 89 18.37 -8.40 4.75
CA GLY A 89 18.34 -8.60 3.30
C GLY A 89 16.97 -8.68 2.65
N ASP A 90 16.21 -7.58 2.64
CA ASP A 90 14.99 -7.39 1.87
C ASP A 90 15.00 -7.92 0.40
N THR A 91 16.14 -8.23 -0.22
CA THR A 91 16.22 -8.88 -1.55
C THR A 91 15.62 -10.29 -1.52
N ILE A 92 15.81 -11.04 -0.43
CA ILE A 92 15.13 -12.33 -0.22
C ILE A 92 13.64 -12.08 -0.02
N TYR A 93 13.25 -11.07 0.76
CA TYR A 93 11.85 -10.67 0.89
C TYR A 93 11.24 -10.24 -0.44
N PHE A 94 11.95 -9.51 -1.29
CA PHE A 94 11.49 -9.13 -2.62
C PHE A 94 11.24 -10.36 -3.48
N LEU A 95 12.18 -11.31 -3.53
CA LEU A 95 12.02 -12.56 -4.29
C LEU A 95 10.84 -13.38 -3.76
N LEU A 96 10.68 -13.46 -2.44
CA LEU A 96 9.55 -14.11 -1.79
C LEU A 96 8.22 -13.44 -2.16
N PHE A 97 8.16 -12.13 -2.06
CA PHE A 97 6.96 -11.37 -2.39
C PHE A 97 6.65 -11.37 -3.90
N ALA A 98 7.65 -11.45 -4.77
CA ALA A 98 7.49 -11.66 -6.20
C ALA A 98 6.97 -13.09 -6.51
N LEU A 99 7.45 -14.11 -5.79
CA LEU A 99 6.93 -15.49 -5.86
C LEU A 99 5.48 -15.57 -5.35
N LEU A 100 5.16 -14.86 -4.27
CA LEU A 100 3.80 -14.76 -3.76
C LEU A 100 2.89 -14.05 -4.79
N ALA A 101 3.32 -12.91 -5.32
CA ALA A 101 2.54 -12.14 -6.30
C ALA A 101 2.26 -12.96 -7.58
N SER A 102 3.29 -13.61 -8.13
CA SER A 102 3.16 -14.43 -9.34
C SER A 102 2.26 -15.66 -9.12
N SER A 103 2.39 -16.33 -7.98
CA SER A 103 1.57 -17.49 -7.63
C SER A 103 0.10 -17.12 -7.40
N ILE A 104 -0.19 -16.01 -6.72
CA ILE A 104 -1.57 -15.50 -6.55
C ILE A 104 -2.21 -15.23 -7.92
N VAL A 105 -1.47 -14.62 -8.86
CA VAL A 105 -1.96 -14.35 -10.22
C VAL A 105 -2.29 -15.65 -10.95
N ILE A 106 -1.49 -16.71 -10.76
CA ILE A 106 -1.73 -18.04 -11.35
C ILE A 106 -2.96 -18.72 -10.72
N VAL A 107 -3.02 -18.76 -9.39
CA VAL A 107 -4.12 -19.39 -8.62
C VAL A 107 -5.46 -18.73 -8.97
N ALA A 108 -5.51 -17.41 -9.01
CA ALA A 108 -6.75 -16.68 -9.27
C ALA A 108 -7.27 -16.80 -10.70
N LYS A 109 -6.42 -17.17 -11.67
CA LYS A 109 -6.90 -17.53 -13.02
C LYS A 109 -7.70 -18.83 -13.02
N ARG A 110 -7.38 -19.76 -12.12
CA ARG A 110 -7.97 -21.10 -12.08
C ARG A 110 -9.08 -21.25 -11.05
N ILE A 111 -9.13 -20.40 -10.02
CA ILE A 111 -10.14 -20.42 -8.96
C ILE A 111 -10.93 -19.10 -8.94
N PRO A 112 -11.97 -18.95 -9.79
CA PRO A 112 -12.75 -17.70 -9.88
C PRO A 112 -13.45 -17.31 -8.57
N GLN A 113 -13.81 -18.31 -7.75
CA GLN A 113 -14.49 -18.10 -6.47
C GLN A 113 -13.57 -17.41 -5.45
N LEU A 114 -12.29 -17.80 -5.40
CA LEU A 114 -11.28 -17.14 -4.59
C LEU A 114 -11.13 -15.66 -4.98
N LYS A 115 -11.04 -15.38 -6.29
CA LYS A 115 -11.00 -14.01 -6.83
C LYS A 115 -12.21 -13.20 -6.35
N PHE A 116 -13.40 -13.78 -6.35
CA PHE A 116 -14.62 -13.14 -5.85
C PHE A 116 -14.54 -12.84 -4.33
N LEU A 117 -14.15 -13.84 -3.53
CA LEU A 117 -14.07 -13.70 -2.07
C LEU A 117 -13.05 -12.66 -1.62
N VAL A 118 -11.83 -12.69 -2.18
CA VAL A 118 -10.76 -11.75 -1.80
C VAL A 118 -11.16 -10.30 -2.14
N ARG A 119 -11.86 -10.08 -3.25
CA ARG A 119 -12.39 -8.75 -3.61
C ARG A 119 -13.45 -8.26 -2.62
N ARG A 120 -14.31 -9.16 -2.14
CA ARG A 120 -15.31 -8.84 -1.12
C ARG A 120 -14.65 -8.53 0.22
N PHE A 121 -13.66 -9.32 0.62
CA PHE A 121 -12.84 -9.05 1.78
C PHE A 121 -12.20 -7.65 1.70
N TYR A 122 -11.59 -7.29 0.56
CA TYR A 122 -11.00 -5.95 0.37
C TYR A 122 -12.03 -4.83 0.48
N LEU A 123 -13.21 -4.98 -0.15
CA LEU A 123 -14.27 -3.99 -0.03
C LEU A 123 -14.73 -3.81 1.43
N ILE A 124 -14.90 -4.91 2.17
CA ILE A 124 -15.24 -4.88 3.59
C ILE A 124 -14.12 -4.17 4.37
N LEU A 125 -12.87 -4.56 4.15
CA LEU A 125 -11.71 -3.96 4.82
C LEU A 125 -11.61 -2.45 4.58
N ILE A 126 -11.79 -1.99 3.33
CA ILE A 126 -11.79 -0.57 2.97
C ILE A 126 -12.88 0.19 3.74
N VAL A 127 -14.11 -0.32 3.72
CA VAL A 127 -15.24 0.34 4.39
C VAL A 127 -15.08 0.32 5.91
N SER A 128 -14.69 -0.81 6.49
CA SER A 128 -14.46 -0.97 7.92
C SER A 128 -13.35 -0.05 8.43
N LEU A 129 -12.20 0.00 7.75
CA LEU A 129 -11.12 0.91 8.11
C LEU A 129 -11.52 2.39 7.95
N SER A 130 -12.35 2.70 6.95
CA SER A 130 -12.85 4.08 6.77
C SER A 130 -13.79 4.51 7.89
N ILE A 131 -14.75 3.66 8.26
CA ILE A 131 -15.68 3.93 9.37
C ILE A 131 -14.90 4.05 10.68
N LEU A 132 -13.98 3.12 10.93
CA LEU A 132 -13.12 3.16 12.11
C LEU A 132 -12.29 4.44 12.16
N ALA A 133 -11.72 4.86 11.03
CA ALA A 133 -10.94 6.09 10.96
C ALA A 133 -11.77 7.33 11.30
N ILE A 134 -12.98 7.44 10.75
CA ILE A 134 -13.89 8.56 11.04
C ILE A 134 -14.27 8.58 12.52
N LEU A 135 -14.70 7.43 13.06
CA LEU A 135 -15.11 7.33 14.45
C LEU A 135 -13.95 7.61 15.41
N SER A 136 -12.77 7.07 15.13
CA SER A 136 -11.56 7.32 15.93
C SER A 136 -11.17 8.79 15.91
N PHE A 137 -11.21 9.43 14.73
CA PHE A 137 -10.88 10.84 14.58
C PHE A 137 -11.81 11.72 15.39
N LEU A 138 -13.13 11.50 15.29
CA LEU A 138 -14.12 12.25 16.07
C LEU A 138 -13.96 11.95 17.56
N ALA A 139 -13.80 10.69 17.94
CA ALA A 139 -13.70 10.28 19.33
C ALA A 139 -12.48 10.88 20.03
N PHE A 140 -11.34 10.96 19.33
CA PHE A 140 -10.11 11.53 19.87
C PHE A 140 -10.15 13.06 19.87
N ASN A 141 -10.44 13.70 18.72
CA ASN A 141 -10.32 15.15 18.60
C ASN A 141 -11.45 15.93 19.30
N LEU A 142 -12.56 15.28 19.62
CA LEU A 142 -13.67 15.86 20.40
C LEU A 142 -13.68 15.37 21.84
N ASP A 143 -12.62 14.69 22.30
CA ASP A 143 -12.47 14.15 23.66
C ASP A 143 -13.67 13.30 24.13
N ILE A 144 -14.30 12.54 23.23
CA ILE A 144 -15.50 11.73 23.53
C ILE A 144 -15.12 10.44 24.28
N PHE A 145 -13.97 9.86 23.94
CA PHE A 145 -13.49 8.61 24.54
C PHE A 145 -12.05 8.76 25.05
N PRO A 146 -11.68 8.06 26.14
CA PRO A 146 -10.31 8.09 26.63
C PRO A 146 -9.38 7.34 25.68
N TYR A 147 -8.21 7.94 25.42
CA TYR A 147 -7.08 7.30 24.78
C TYR A 147 -5.89 7.32 25.73
N VAL A 148 -5.12 6.23 25.74
CA VAL A 148 -3.96 6.06 26.62
C VAL A 148 -2.70 6.18 25.79
N LEU A 149 -1.74 6.97 26.23
CA LEU A 149 -0.43 7.06 25.59
C LEU A 149 0.26 5.69 25.63
N LYS A 150 0.74 5.23 24.47
CA LYS A 150 1.47 3.98 24.29
C LYS A 150 2.61 4.20 23.31
N THR A 151 3.74 3.58 23.59
CA THR A 151 4.86 3.47 22.66
C THR A 151 4.75 2.17 21.86
N VAL A 152 5.08 2.22 20.57
CA VAL A 152 5.03 1.06 19.66
C VAL A 152 6.34 0.97 18.88
N GLY A 153 6.99 -0.20 18.90
CA GLY A 153 8.24 -0.47 18.19
C GLY A 153 9.39 -0.88 19.11
N GLN A 154 10.50 -1.35 18.53
CA GLN A 154 11.75 -1.49 19.27
C GLN A 154 12.30 -0.09 19.56
N GLU A 155 12.76 0.15 20.79
CA GLU A 155 13.30 1.46 21.25
C GLU A 155 12.29 2.62 21.34
N GLU A 156 10.99 2.35 21.56
CA GLU A 156 9.99 3.40 21.84
C GLU A 156 9.80 4.45 20.72
N TYR A 157 10.20 4.14 19.50
CA TYR A 157 10.33 5.08 18.38
C TYR A 157 9.03 5.83 17.99
N TYR A 158 7.86 5.30 18.35
CA TYR A 158 6.60 5.93 18.04
C TYR A 158 5.68 6.05 19.25
N GLU A 159 5.38 7.30 19.62
CA GLU A 159 4.35 7.63 20.60
C GLU A 159 2.97 7.76 19.93
N TYR A 160 2.02 6.98 20.43
CA TYR A 160 0.63 6.97 19.98
C TYR A 160 -0.33 7.06 21.15
N TYR A 161 -1.47 7.69 20.89
CA TYR A 161 -2.65 7.56 21.74
C TYR A 161 -3.45 6.35 21.29
N HIS A 162 -3.71 5.42 22.20
CA HIS A 162 -4.35 4.14 21.89
C HIS A 162 -5.70 3.99 22.60
N ASN A 163 -6.69 3.54 21.84
CA ASN A 163 -7.96 3.05 22.34
C ASN A 163 -8.22 1.64 21.78
N ILE A 164 -8.72 0.73 22.61
CA ILE A 164 -8.87 -0.68 22.23
C ILE A 164 -9.89 -0.92 21.12
N PHE A 165 -10.87 -0.04 20.94
CA PHE A 165 -11.89 -0.15 19.90
C PHE A 165 -11.52 0.65 18.66
N PHE A 166 -11.00 1.85 18.86
CA PHE A 166 -10.74 2.82 17.79
C PHE A 166 -9.31 2.77 17.23
N GLY A 167 -8.40 2.02 17.88
CA GLY A 167 -7.02 1.85 17.46
C GLY A 167 -6.12 3.00 17.92
N TYR A 168 -5.11 3.29 17.10
CA TYR A 168 -4.01 4.21 17.39
C TYR A 168 -4.19 5.55 16.67
N VAL A 169 -3.82 6.62 17.35
CA VAL A 169 -3.84 8.00 16.89
C VAL A 169 -2.49 8.64 17.17
N ASN A 170 -1.92 9.31 16.17
CA ASN A 170 -0.69 10.08 16.29
C ASN A 170 -1.03 11.56 16.43
N LEU A 171 -0.46 12.24 17.42
CA LEU A 171 -0.69 13.68 17.56
C LEU A 171 0.16 14.45 16.56
N LYS A 172 -0.46 15.39 15.84
CA LYS A 172 0.26 16.43 15.11
C LYS A 172 0.02 17.77 15.76
N ILE A 173 1.12 18.39 16.15
CA ILE A 173 1.16 19.67 16.83
C ILE A 173 1.34 20.76 15.76
N PHE A 174 0.42 21.71 15.72
CA PHE A 174 0.57 22.96 14.97
C PHE A 174 0.79 24.12 15.95
N GLU A 175 1.23 25.26 15.43
CA GLU A 175 1.43 26.47 16.24
C GLU A 175 0.17 26.92 16.98
N THR A 176 -1.01 26.66 16.41
CA THR A 176 -2.30 27.15 16.92
C THR A 176 -3.22 26.07 17.50
N PHE A 177 -3.01 24.79 17.18
CA PHE A 177 -3.85 23.69 17.67
C PHE A 177 -3.16 22.33 17.52
N ASN A 178 -3.67 21.31 18.20
CA ASN A 178 -3.24 19.92 18.03
C ASN A 178 -4.34 19.13 17.31
N ILE A 179 -3.93 18.17 16.47
CA ILE A 179 -4.88 17.28 15.80
C ILE A 179 -4.41 15.83 15.88
N GLY A 180 -5.34 14.95 16.24
CA GLY A 180 -5.15 13.51 16.21
C GLY A 180 -5.26 12.98 14.78
N ARG A 181 -4.16 12.43 14.29
CA ARG A 181 -4.03 11.77 12.99
C ARG A 181 -4.28 10.27 13.17
N VAL A 182 -5.35 9.75 12.58
CA VAL A 182 -5.72 8.36 12.83
C VAL A 182 -4.80 7.40 12.08
N CYS A 183 -4.25 6.43 12.80
CA CYS A 183 -3.53 5.28 12.23
C CYS A 183 -4.46 4.05 12.13
N GLY A 184 -5.47 3.99 13.00
CA GLY A 184 -6.32 2.82 13.16
C GLY A 184 -5.49 1.66 13.70
N TYR A 185 -5.46 0.54 13.01
CA TYR A 185 -4.60 -0.61 13.36
C TYR A 185 -3.35 -0.73 12.48
N LEU A 186 -3.00 0.33 11.74
CA LEU A 186 -1.78 0.40 10.96
C LEU A 186 -0.71 1.19 11.71
N PHE A 187 0.55 0.95 11.38
CA PHE A 187 1.70 1.55 12.07
C PHE A 187 1.71 3.07 12.05
N GLU A 188 1.24 3.68 10.98
CA GLU A 188 1.33 5.12 10.79
C GLU A 188 0.08 5.64 10.06
N PRO A 189 -0.28 6.92 10.22
CA PRO A 189 -1.37 7.52 9.46
C PRO A 189 -1.09 7.52 7.95
N SER A 190 0.20 7.48 7.56
CA SER A 190 0.66 7.43 6.17
C SER A 190 0.21 6.15 5.46
N TYR A 191 0.28 4.99 6.12
CA TYR A 191 -0.17 3.69 5.60
C TYR A 191 -1.70 3.64 5.43
N LEU A 192 -2.44 4.11 6.44
CA LEU A 192 -3.91 4.19 6.36
C LEU A 192 -4.33 5.14 5.22
N GLY A 193 -3.69 6.30 5.15
CA GLY A 193 -3.88 7.28 4.09
C GLY A 193 -3.62 6.71 2.70
N TRP A 194 -2.50 5.99 2.50
CA TRP A 194 -2.21 5.29 1.25
C TRP A 194 -3.33 4.30 0.88
N PHE A 195 -3.73 3.44 1.82
CA PHE A 195 -4.66 2.36 1.53
C PHE A 195 -6.02 2.91 1.12
N LEU A 196 -6.56 3.88 1.87
CA LEU A 196 -7.88 4.46 1.60
C LEU A 196 -7.86 5.38 0.37
N THR A 197 -6.85 6.25 0.23
CA THR A 197 -6.76 7.17 -0.91
C THR A 197 -6.57 6.43 -2.23
N THR A 198 -5.70 5.41 -2.28
CA THR A 198 -5.54 4.62 -3.52
C THR A 198 -6.83 3.89 -3.85
N ASN A 199 -7.47 3.22 -2.88
CA ASN A 199 -8.69 2.47 -3.12
C ASN A 199 -9.89 3.33 -3.51
N PHE A 200 -9.95 4.59 -3.08
CA PHE A 200 -10.97 5.55 -3.52
C PHE A 200 -11.11 5.60 -5.05
N PHE A 201 -9.98 5.56 -5.78
CA PHE A 201 -9.95 5.64 -7.24
C PHE A 201 -10.37 4.37 -7.98
N ILE A 202 -10.70 3.29 -7.27
CA ILE A 202 -11.16 2.02 -7.86
C ILE A 202 -12.49 1.53 -7.29
N LEU A 203 -13.15 2.31 -6.43
CA LEU A 203 -14.44 1.96 -5.79
C LEU A 203 -15.55 1.65 -6.81
N ASP A 204 -15.56 2.33 -7.95
CA ASP A 204 -16.52 2.11 -9.04
C ASP A 204 -16.38 0.72 -9.69
N ARG A 205 -15.26 0.05 -9.45
CA ARG A 205 -15.00 -1.31 -9.94
C ARG A 205 -15.44 -2.39 -8.96
N TYR A 206 -15.54 -2.05 -7.67
CA TYR A 206 -16.11 -2.93 -6.65
C TYR A 206 -17.64 -2.88 -6.66
N LEU A 207 -18.21 -1.68 -6.85
CA LEU A 207 -19.65 -1.44 -6.73
C LEU A 207 -20.26 -1.13 -8.10
N ILE A 208 -21.08 -2.06 -8.60
CA ILE A 208 -21.77 -1.92 -9.89
C ILE A 208 -22.92 -0.91 -9.79
N THR A 209 -23.61 -0.87 -8.64
CA THR A 209 -24.81 -0.04 -8.47
C THR A 209 -24.44 1.35 -7.97
N ARG A 210 -24.79 2.39 -8.75
CA ARG A 210 -24.53 3.79 -8.40
C ARG A 210 -25.11 4.22 -7.05
N LYS A 211 -26.24 3.64 -6.63
CA LYS A 211 -26.90 3.92 -5.33
C LYS A 211 -25.96 3.75 -4.14
N TYR A 212 -25.13 2.70 -4.14
CA TYR A 212 -24.20 2.42 -3.04
C TYR A 212 -22.82 3.05 -3.24
N LEU A 213 -22.49 3.45 -4.47
CA LEU A 213 -21.18 3.99 -4.81
C LEU A 213 -20.94 5.36 -4.17
N ILE A 214 -21.92 6.27 -4.21
CA ILE A 214 -21.76 7.63 -3.67
C ILE A 214 -21.56 7.60 -2.15
N PRO A 215 -22.42 6.94 -1.35
CA PRO A 215 -22.20 6.86 0.10
C PRO A 215 -20.85 6.23 0.46
N VAL A 216 -20.47 5.13 -0.22
CA VAL A 216 -19.19 4.47 0.04
C VAL A 216 -18.01 5.37 -0.33
N ARG A 217 -18.08 6.13 -1.44
CA ARG A 217 -17.04 7.11 -1.79
C ARG A 217 -16.89 8.20 -0.73
N ILE A 218 -18.00 8.71 -0.20
CA ILE A 218 -17.97 9.71 0.87
C ILE A 218 -17.33 9.11 2.12
N ILE A 219 -17.74 7.92 2.54
CA ILE A 219 -17.17 7.22 3.70
C ILE A 219 -15.66 7.02 3.53
N VAL A 220 -15.21 6.54 2.37
CA VAL A 220 -13.78 6.30 2.11
C VAL A 220 -12.98 7.60 2.02
N LEU A 221 -13.55 8.65 1.43
CA LEU A 221 -12.91 9.97 1.39
C LEU A 221 -12.74 10.52 2.81
N LEU A 222 -13.80 10.52 3.62
CA LEU A 222 -13.75 10.98 5.01
C LEU A 222 -12.78 10.14 5.85
N GLY A 223 -12.75 8.82 5.66
CA GLY A 223 -11.77 7.94 6.31
C GLY A 223 -10.33 8.26 5.91
N ALA A 224 -10.08 8.54 4.63
CA ALA A 224 -8.76 8.96 4.17
C ALA A 224 -8.36 10.33 4.73
N LEU A 225 -9.30 11.28 4.84
CA LEU A 225 -9.06 12.59 5.44
C LEU A 225 -8.82 12.50 6.96
N ALA A 226 -9.50 11.59 7.64
CA ALA A 226 -9.33 11.32 9.08
C ALA A 226 -7.92 10.79 9.43
N SER A 227 -7.23 10.15 8.48
CA SER A 227 -5.80 9.81 8.65
C SER A 227 -4.92 11.06 8.75
N PHE A 228 -5.40 12.20 8.24
CA PHE A 228 -4.69 13.47 8.23
C PHE A 228 -3.25 13.31 7.70
N SER A 229 -3.11 12.46 6.68
CA SER A 229 -1.87 12.20 5.97
C SER A 229 -1.68 13.27 4.90
N THR A 230 -0.60 14.04 5.00
CA THR A 230 -0.23 15.05 3.99
C THR A 230 -0.14 14.44 2.59
N ALA A 231 0.35 13.19 2.48
CA ALA A 231 0.42 12.47 1.22
C ALA A 231 -0.96 12.19 0.63
N SER A 232 -1.96 11.80 1.45
CA SER A 232 -3.34 11.63 0.99
C SER A 232 -3.91 12.90 0.40
N TRP A 233 -3.69 14.05 1.05
CA TRP A 233 -4.19 15.34 0.60
C TRP A 233 -3.56 15.78 -0.71
N ILE A 234 -2.23 15.67 -0.82
CA ILE A 234 -1.49 15.97 -2.04
C ILE A 234 -1.97 15.07 -3.18
N VAL A 235 -2.14 13.78 -2.95
CA VAL A 235 -2.63 12.85 -3.97
C VAL A 235 -4.05 13.19 -4.42
N PHE A 236 -4.97 13.49 -3.50
CA PHE A 236 -6.31 13.94 -3.88
C PHE A 236 -6.29 15.25 -4.66
N ALA A 237 -5.46 16.21 -4.27
CA ALA A 237 -5.31 17.48 -4.97
C ALA A 237 -4.75 17.29 -6.38
N ILE A 238 -3.62 16.59 -6.54
CA ILE A 238 -2.98 16.34 -7.84
C ILE A 238 -3.93 15.54 -8.75
N VAL A 239 -4.48 14.43 -8.26
CA VAL A 239 -5.35 13.58 -9.09
C VAL A 239 -6.68 14.28 -9.40
N GLY A 240 -7.21 15.08 -8.48
CA GLY A 240 -8.38 15.93 -8.68
C GLY A 240 -8.15 17.00 -9.75
N LEU A 241 -7.03 17.72 -9.68
CA LEU A 241 -6.61 18.71 -10.68
C LEU A 241 -6.41 18.07 -12.06
N LEU A 242 -5.76 16.89 -12.12
CA LEU A 242 -5.60 16.14 -13.36
C LEU A 242 -6.97 15.81 -13.98
N ASN A 243 -7.91 15.31 -13.19
CA ASN A 243 -9.26 15.00 -13.69
C ASN A 243 -10.01 16.26 -14.15
N PHE A 244 -9.92 17.36 -13.41
CA PHE A 244 -10.52 18.63 -13.81
C PHE A 244 -9.96 19.12 -15.15
N PHE A 245 -8.64 19.05 -15.32
CA PHE A 245 -7.98 19.46 -16.55
C PHE A 245 -8.34 18.56 -17.72
N TYR A 246 -8.45 17.24 -17.51
CA TYR A 246 -8.97 16.33 -18.55
C TYR A 246 -10.40 16.69 -18.97
N ILE A 247 -11.28 17.00 -18.01
CA ILE A 247 -12.65 17.45 -18.31
C ILE A 247 -12.61 18.74 -19.13
N PHE A 248 -11.84 19.73 -18.69
CA PHE A 248 -11.68 21.01 -19.39
C PHE A 248 -11.17 20.84 -20.83
N LEU A 249 -10.11 20.06 -21.03
CA LEU A 249 -9.58 19.78 -22.37
C LEU A 249 -10.59 19.01 -23.25
N SER A 250 -11.40 18.14 -22.64
CA SER A 250 -12.45 17.42 -23.37
C SER A 250 -13.58 18.36 -23.82
N LEU A 251 -13.92 19.38 -23.03
CA LEU A 251 -14.88 20.43 -23.43
C LEU A 251 -14.37 21.23 -24.63
N ILE A 252 -13.06 21.43 -24.74
CA ILE A 252 -12.38 22.09 -25.86
C ILE A 252 -12.14 21.12 -27.05
N LYS A 253 -12.67 19.89 -26.98
CA LYS A 253 -12.56 18.85 -28.03
C LYS A 253 -11.12 18.46 -28.37
N ILE A 254 -10.18 18.61 -27.44
CA ILE A 254 -8.79 18.19 -27.65
C ILE A 254 -8.69 16.66 -27.61
N LYS A 255 -8.10 16.06 -28.64
CA LYS A 255 -7.89 14.61 -28.73
C LYS A 255 -7.04 14.10 -27.57
N GLY A 256 -7.37 12.91 -27.05
CA GLY A 256 -6.74 12.34 -25.85
C GLY A 256 -5.20 12.23 -25.91
N ARG A 257 -4.60 11.97 -27.07
CA ARG A 257 -3.12 11.92 -27.20
C ARG A 257 -2.48 13.30 -27.00
N LEU A 258 -3.10 14.35 -27.56
CA LEU A 258 -2.64 15.73 -27.39
C LEU A 258 -2.91 16.20 -25.95
N ALA A 259 -4.07 15.87 -25.38
CA ALA A 259 -4.39 16.18 -23.99
C ALA A 259 -3.36 15.58 -23.00
N ASN A 260 -2.96 14.32 -23.20
CA ASN A 260 -1.92 13.70 -22.39
C ASN A 260 -0.58 14.44 -22.48
N MET A 261 -0.18 14.88 -23.69
CA MET A 261 1.07 15.64 -23.86
C MET A 261 1.00 17.01 -23.20
N ILE A 262 -0.10 17.73 -23.37
CA ILE A 262 -0.32 19.03 -22.71
C ILE A 262 -0.23 18.87 -21.19
N ILE A 263 -0.92 17.87 -20.63
CA ILE A 263 -0.89 17.58 -19.20
C ILE A 263 0.54 17.29 -18.72
N LEU A 264 1.30 16.47 -19.47
CA LEU A 264 2.68 16.14 -19.12
C LEU A 264 3.56 17.40 -19.12
N ILE A 265 3.48 18.20 -20.18
CA ILE A 265 4.26 19.44 -20.32
C ILE A 265 3.87 20.43 -19.22
N SER A 266 2.58 20.62 -18.96
CA SER A 266 2.09 21.47 -17.87
C SER A 266 2.55 20.97 -16.51
N PHE A 267 2.55 19.65 -16.27
CA PHE A 267 3.05 19.07 -15.02
C PHE A 267 4.55 19.32 -14.84
N LEU A 268 5.35 19.13 -15.89
CA LEU A 268 6.80 19.39 -15.86
C LEU A 268 7.11 20.89 -15.68
N LEU A 269 6.38 21.77 -16.37
CA LEU A 269 6.54 23.22 -16.26
C LEU A 269 6.10 23.74 -14.89
N VAL A 270 4.89 23.39 -14.44
CA VAL A 270 4.39 23.81 -13.13
C VAL A 270 5.28 23.24 -12.04
N GLY A 271 5.66 21.96 -12.11
CA GLY A 271 6.58 21.35 -11.15
C GLY A 271 7.94 22.06 -11.12
N GLY A 272 8.53 22.32 -12.29
CA GLY A 272 9.78 23.06 -12.41
C GLY A 272 9.68 24.49 -11.86
N ILE A 273 8.60 25.21 -12.18
CA ILE A 273 8.34 26.57 -11.69
C ILE A 273 8.11 26.55 -10.18
N THR A 274 7.35 25.60 -9.61
CA THR A 274 7.13 25.55 -8.16
C THR A 274 8.41 25.27 -7.38
N ILE A 275 9.31 24.45 -7.93
CA ILE A 275 10.64 24.20 -7.35
C ILE A 275 11.49 25.47 -7.37
N LEU A 276 11.39 26.27 -8.44
CA LEU A 276 12.19 27.48 -8.60
C LEU A 276 11.60 28.73 -7.91
N ALA A 277 10.27 28.81 -7.78
CA ALA A 277 9.57 30.04 -7.43
C ALA A 277 9.04 30.07 -5.98
N ILE A 278 8.88 28.92 -5.31
CA ILE A 278 8.41 28.91 -3.92
C ILE A 278 9.62 28.96 -2.99
N PRO A 279 9.78 30.02 -2.17
CA PRO A 279 10.86 30.08 -1.18
C PRO A 279 10.65 28.94 -0.18
N LYS A 280 11.63 28.04 -0.06
CA LYS A 280 11.56 26.84 0.79
C LYS A 280 11.09 27.17 2.23
N GLN A 281 11.54 28.30 2.78
CA GLN A 281 11.18 28.77 4.12
C GLN A 281 9.67 28.91 4.36
N LYS A 282 8.90 29.44 3.40
CA LYS A 282 7.44 29.61 3.54
C LYS A 282 6.66 28.27 3.50
N LEU A 283 7.23 27.26 2.86
CA LEU A 283 6.67 25.91 2.79
C LEU A 283 6.89 25.14 4.10
N ILE A 284 8.07 25.35 4.72
CA ILE A 284 8.48 24.74 5.99
C ILE A 284 7.66 25.30 7.16
N GLU A 285 7.47 26.63 7.21
CA GLU A 285 6.65 27.31 8.22
C GLU A 285 5.17 26.87 8.16
N GLY A 286 4.61 26.65 6.96
CA GLY A 286 3.18 26.29 6.81
C GLY A 286 2.84 24.81 7.00
N LEU A 287 3.79 23.88 6.85
CA LEU A 287 3.55 22.42 6.92
C LEU A 287 4.00 21.76 8.24
N GLY A 288 4.78 22.50 9.04
CA GLY A 288 5.46 22.04 10.24
C GLY A 288 6.88 21.56 9.92
N THR A 289 7.84 22.01 10.73
CA THR A 289 9.30 21.83 10.54
C THR A 289 9.78 20.37 10.65
N SER A 290 9.12 19.52 11.43
CA SER A 290 9.73 18.26 11.89
C SER A 290 9.90 17.16 10.82
N SER A 291 9.27 17.25 9.65
CA SER A 291 9.33 16.17 8.64
C SER A 291 9.87 16.56 7.26
N HIS A 292 9.94 17.84 6.90
CA HIS A 292 10.33 18.23 5.55
C HIS A 292 11.85 18.28 5.37
N GLU A 293 12.56 18.95 6.29
CA GLU A 293 14.03 19.06 6.29
C GLU A 293 14.68 17.67 6.38
N ASN A 294 14.21 16.86 7.35
CA ASN A 294 14.60 15.47 7.50
C ASN A 294 14.41 14.61 6.24
N ARG A 295 13.42 14.92 5.39
CA ARG A 295 13.18 14.18 4.14
C ARG A 295 14.06 14.65 3.00
N GLU A 296 14.33 15.95 2.91
CA GLU A 296 15.22 16.50 1.89
C GLU A 296 16.66 16.00 2.10
N ASP A 297 17.13 16.00 3.34
CA ASP A 297 18.45 15.48 3.70
C ASP A 297 18.60 13.99 3.37
N ARG A 298 17.57 13.18 3.67
CA ARG A 298 17.56 11.74 3.33
C ARG A 298 17.66 11.51 1.83
N VAL A 299 16.88 12.25 1.03
CA VAL A 299 16.91 12.13 -0.44
C VAL A 299 18.27 12.57 -0.98
N MET A 300 18.84 13.66 -0.47
CA MET A 300 20.16 14.12 -0.87
C MET A 300 21.24 13.08 -0.56
N ASN A 301 21.21 12.49 0.63
CA ASN A 301 22.13 11.42 1.02
C ASN A 301 21.99 10.19 0.11
N SER A 302 20.76 9.77 -0.21
CA SER A 302 20.50 8.68 -1.16
C SER A 302 21.05 8.97 -2.57
N LEU A 303 20.92 10.21 -3.05
CA LEU A 303 21.48 10.63 -4.34
C LEU A 303 23.01 10.66 -4.32
N LEU A 304 23.62 11.15 -3.24
CA LEU A 304 25.08 11.13 -3.07
C LEU A 304 25.62 9.71 -3.00
N ILE A 305 24.89 8.78 -2.36
CA ILE A 305 25.22 7.35 -2.36
C ILE A 305 25.26 6.83 -3.80
N LEU A 306 24.25 7.10 -4.62
CA LEU A 306 24.20 6.67 -6.03
C LEU A 306 25.30 7.31 -6.87
N ALA A 307 25.55 8.61 -6.69
CA ALA A 307 26.57 9.33 -7.45
C ALA A 307 27.98 8.78 -7.20
N ASN A 308 28.23 8.28 -5.99
CA ASN A 308 29.50 7.65 -5.59
C ASN A 308 29.46 6.11 -5.68
N SER A 309 28.46 5.53 -6.34
CA SER A 309 28.32 4.09 -6.49
C SER A 309 29.07 3.55 -7.69
N SER A 310 29.62 2.35 -7.55
CA SER A 310 30.22 1.62 -8.67
C SER A 310 29.12 1.13 -9.64
N ILE A 311 29.47 0.86 -10.90
CA ILE A 311 28.50 0.34 -11.89
C ILE A 311 27.81 -0.96 -11.40
N PRO A 312 28.52 -1.95 -10.84
CA PRO A 312 27.88 -3.13 -10.26
C PRO A 312 26.87 -2.80 -9.16
N ASP A 313 27.20 -1.87 -8.26
CA ASP A 313 26.31 -1.45 -7.18
C ASP A 313 25.04 -0.78 -7.71
N ILE A 314 25.14 0.02 -8.78
CA ILE A 314 23.98 0.67 -9.41
C ILE A 314 23.06 -0.39 -10.07
N ILE A 315 23.66 -1.42 -10.67
CA ILE A 315 22.90 -2.46 -11.39
C ILE A 315 22.21 -3.41 -10.42
N LEU A 316 22.95 -3.89 -9.41
CA LEU A 316 22.54 -4.98 -8.50
C LEU A 316 22.10 -4.51 -7.12
N GLY A 317 22.40 -3.26 -6.75
CA GLY A 317 22.15 -2.70 -5.43
C GLY A 317 23.28 -2.95 -4.44
N ARG A 318 23.26 -2.21 -3.33
CA ARG A 318 24.27 -2.26 -2.26
C ARG A 318 23.94 -3.16 -1.08
N SER A 319 22.81 -3.87 -1.15
CA SER A 319 22.16 -4.59 -0.06
C SER A 319 21.09 -3.76 0.67
N PRO A 320 19.99 -4.41 1.07
CA PRO A 320 18.97 -3.85 1.94
C PRO A 320 19.50 -3.32 3.27
N GLY A 321 18.88 -2.24 3.74
CA GLY A 321 19.26 -1.57 4.99
C GLY A 321 20.58 -0.80 4.89
N PHE A 322 21.23 -0.76 3.71
CA PHE A 322 22.47 -0.03 3.51
C PHE A 322 22.32 1.45 3.84
N ILE A 323 21.20 2.08 3.47
CA ILE A 323 20.98 3.50 3.75
C ILE A 323 20.87 3.72 5.27
N GLU A 324 20.08 2.88 5.95
CA GLU A 324 19.86 2.96 7.40
C GLU A 324 21.16 2.79 8.18
N VAL A 325 22.02 1.85 7.77
CA VAL A 325 23.31 1.61 8.41
C VAL A 325 24.31 2.74 8.14
N THR A 326 24.34 3.26 6.91
CA THR A 326 25.36 4.22 6.48
C THR A 326 25.04 5.64 6.92
N VAL A 327 23.76 6.03 6.84
CA VAL A 327 23.29 7.40 7.10
C VAL A 327 22.65 7.51 8.48
N GLN A 328 22.58 6.41 9.25
CA GLN A 328 21.92 6.31 10.56
C GLN A 328 20.46 6.80 10.56
N THR A 329 19.87 6.91 9.37
CA THR A 329 18.53 7.44 9.14
C THR A 329 17.90 6.63 8.01
N GLY A 330 16.64 6.23 8.20
CA GLY A 330 15.91 5.46 7.19
C GLY A 330 15.40 6.31 6.03
N GLU A 331 15.37 5.74 4.83
CA GLU A 331 14.80 6.39 3.66
C GLU A 331 13.26 6.35 3.70
N SER A 332 12.65 7.51 3.50
CA SER A 332 11.19 7.69 3.46
C SER A 332 10.61 7.58 2.05
N ASN A 333 11.46 7.75 1.03
CA ASN A 333 11.14 7.55 -0.37
C ASN A 333 11.46 6.11 -0.80
N GLN A 334 10.41 5.31 -0.94
CA GLN A 334 10.54 3.91 -1.27
C GLN A 334 11.17 3.66 -2.66
N LEU A 335 10.97 4.56 -3.63
CA LEU A 335 11.57 4.44 -4.96
C LEU A 335 13.09 4.60 -4.89
N MET A 336 13.57 5.60 -4.14
CA MET A 336 14.99 5.82 -3.91
C MET A 336 15.60 4.68 -3.11
N LYS A 337 14.92 4.23 -2.05
CA LYS A 337 15.36 3.08 -1.25
C LYS A 337 15.59 1.85 -2.14
N ILE A 338 14.63 1.53 -3.01
CA ILE A 338 14.78 0.39 -3.94
C ILE A 338 15.96 0.58 -4.88
N LEU A 339 16.08 1.75 -5.48
CA LEU A 339 17.13 2.01 -6.47
C LEU A 339 18.53 1.88 -5.86
N VAL A 340 18.75 2.43 -4.66
CA VAL A 340 20.03 2.40 -3.95
C VAL A 340 20.34 0.98 -3.44
N GLU A 341 19.40 0.35 -2.75
CA GLU A 341 19.68 -0.87 -2.00
C GLU A 341 19.59 -2.14 -2.85
N TYR A 342 18.81 -2.11 -3.94
CA TYR A 342 18.47 -3.30 -4.74
C TYR A 342 18.75 -3.13 -6.24
N GLY A 343 19.17 -1.94 -6.65
CA GLY A 343 19.65 -1.65 -8.00
C GLY A 343 18.54 -1.49 -9.05
N ILE A 344 18.98 -1.12 -10.25
CA ILE A 344 18.08 -0.74 -11.35
C ILE A 344 17.27 -1.91 -11.92
N ILE A 345 17.79 -3.15 -11.84
CA ILE A 345 17.09 -4.34 -12.32
C ILE A 345 15.84 -4.57 -11.47
N THR A 346 16.01 -4.62 -10.14
CA THR A 346 14.92 -4.82 -9.19
C THR A 346 13.91 -3.68 -9.27
N PHE A 347 14.39 -2.44 -9.33
CA PHE A 347 13.56 -1.25 -9.53
C PHE A 347 12.67 -1.39 -10.77
N SER A 348 13.26 -1.74 -11.91
CA SER A 348 12.54 -1.88 -13.17
C SER A 348 11.47 -2.98 -13.13
N LEU A 349 11.78 -4.11 -12.51
CA LEU A 349 10.83 -5.22 -12.34
C LEU A 349 9.63 -4.82 -11.46
N ILE A 350 9.88 -4.10 -10.37
CA ILE A 350 8.82 -3.62 -9.47
C ILE A 350 7.90 -2.63 -10.20
N ILE A 351 8.48 -1.63 -10.89
CA ILE A 351 7.70 -0.66 -11.66
C ILE A 351 6.89 -1.37 -12.77
N ALA A 352 7.49 -2.31 -13.47
CA ALA A 352 6.80 -3.11 -14.49
C ALA A 352 5.62 -3.88 -13.88
N PHE A 353 5.78 -4.46 -12.68
CA PHE A 353 4.69 -5.16 -11.99
C PHE A 353 3.55 -4.23 -11.59
N ILE A 354 3.84 -3.05 -11.01
CA ILE A 354 2.82 -2.05 -10.66
C ILE A 354 2.03 -1.67 -11.91
N VAL A 355 2.73 -1.30 -12.98
CA VAL A 355 2.12 -0.89 -14.26
C VAL A 355 1.30 -2.05 -14.83
N TYR A 356 1.82 -3.27 -14.82
CA TYR A 356 1.10 -4.46 -15.32
C TYR A 356 -0.23 -4.69 -14.61
N CYS A 357 -0.26 -4.49 -13.29
CA CYS A 357 -1.46 -4.65 -12.46
C CYS A 357 -2.45 -3.48 -12.60
N THR A 358 -1.97 -2.28 -12.89
CA THR A 358 -2.77 -1.04 -12.75
C THR A 358 -2.97 -0.25 -14.05
N LYS A 359 -2.42 -0.71 -15.19
CA LYS A 359 -2.47 0.01 -16.48
C LYS A 359 -3.86 0.45 -16.94
N LYS A 360 -4.92 -0.25 -16.53
CA LYS A 360 -6.32 0.08 -16.86
C LYS A 360 -6.96 1.04 -15.85
N SER A 361 -6.35 1.25 -14.68
CA SER A 361 -6.77 2.14 -13.59
C SER A 361 -5.76 3.28 -13.42
N ARG A 362 -5.72 4.21 -14.39
CA ARG A 362 -4.70 5.28 -14.43
C ARG A 362 -4.61 6.10 -13.13
N LEU A 363 -5.74 6.48 -12.54
CA LEU A 363 -5.75 7.28 -11.31
C LEU A 363 -5.20 6.49 -10.11
N PHE A 364 -5.49 5.18 -10.05
CA PHE A 364 -4.92 4.29 -9.03
C PHE A 364 -3.42 4.11 -9.20
N LEU A 365 -2.94 3.97 -10.44
CA LEU A 365 -1.51 3.91 -10.76
C LEU A 365 -0.80 5.19 -10.29
N VAL A 366 -1.30 6.37 -10.70
CA VAL A 366 -0.71 7.66 -10.33
C VAL A 366 -0.73 7.84 -8.81
N ALA A 367 -1.85 7.52 -8.14
CA ALA A 367 -1.94 7.59 -6.69
C ALA A 367 -0.88 6.71 -6.01
N ASN A 368 -0.71 5.45 -6.44
CA ASN A 368 0.31 4.57 -5.86
C ASN A 368 1.73 5.12 -6.09
N LEU A 369 2.07 5.56 -7.31
CA LEU A 369 3.40 6.11 -7.60
C LEU A 369 3.71 7.36 -6.77
N LEU A 370 2.73 8.24 -6.57
CA LEU A 370 2.89 9.41 -5.70
C LEU A 370 3.13 9.00 -4.24
N PHE A 371 2.34 8.06 -3.71
CA PHE A 371 2.51 7.59 -2.34
C PHE A 371 3.85 6.91 -2.06
N LEU A 372 4.41 6.20 -3.05
CA LEU A 372 5.70 5.54 -2.91
C LEU A 372 6.88 6.50 -2.73
N ASN A 373 6.68 7.80 -2.98
CA ASN A 373 7.65 8.83 -2.57
C ASN A 373 7.59 9.18 -1.07
N SER A 374 6.61 8.65 -0.34
CA SER A 374 6.30 9.06 1.03
C SER A 374 6.02 7.91 2.00
N VAL A 375 5.90 6.68 1.50
CA VAL A 375 5.51 5.50 2.29
C VAL A 375 6.29 4.26 1.82
N VAL A 376 6.94 3.59 2.77
CA VAL A 376 7.73 2.38 2.58
C VAL A 376 6.81 1.15 2.70
N ILE A 377 6.20 0.69 1.60
CA ILE A 377 5.12 -0.31 1.67
C ILE A 377 5.22 -1.48 0.66
N PHE A 378 6.19 -1.48 -0.26
CA PHE A 378 6.23 -2.45 -1.37
C PHE A 378 6.26 -3.91 -0.92
N PHE A 379 7.01 -4.21 0.13
CA PHE A 379 7.22 -5.58 0.63
C PHE A 379 6.18 -5.96 1.69
N THR A 380 4.96 -5.48 1.53
CA THR A 380 3.85 -5.84 2.41
C THR A 380 2.83 -6.69 1.64
N PRO A 381 2.24 -7.71 2.28
CA PRO A 381 1.13 -8.44 1.68
C PRO A 381 0.00 -7.50 1.25
N LEU A 382 -0.30 -6.50 2.08
CA LEU A 382 -1.35 -5.52 1.82
C LEU A 382 -1.15 -4.80 0.47
N PHE A 383 0.07 -4.33 0.18
CA PHE A 383 0.39 -3.64 -1.08
C PHE A 383 0.22 -4.55 -2.30
N ILE A 384 0.78 -5.76 -2.24
CA ILE A 384 0.75 -6.71 -3.36
C ILE A 384 -0.68 -7.13 -3.67
N PHE A 385 -1.45 -7.50 -2.66
CA PHE A 385 -2.85 -7.86 -2.84
C PHE A 385 -3.69 -6.66 -3.30
N ASN A 386 -3.38 -5.43 -2.87
CA ASN A 386 -4.07 -4.22 -3.35
C ASN A 386 -3.89 -4.03 -4.88
N LEU A 387 -2.67 -4.22 -5.40
CA LEU A 387 -2.38 -4.17 -6.84
C LEU A 387 -3.08 -5.30 -7.61
N ILE A 388 -3.06 -6.52 -7.08
CA ILE A 388 -3.66 -7.69 -7.74
C ILE A 388 -5.20 -7.57 -7.77
N VAL A 389 -5.81 -7.14 -6.66
CA VAL A 389 -7.25 -6.87 -6.58
C VAL A 389 -7.65 -5.74 -7.54
N CYS A 390 -6.81 -4.70 -7.63
CA CYS A 390 -6.59 -3.83 -8.80
C CYS A 390 -6.97 -4.45 -10.14
N LYS A 391 -6.05 -5.28 -10.61
CA LYS A 391 -6.10 -5.98 -11.89
C LYS A 391 -7.36 -6.82 -12.05
N TRP A 392 -7.77 -7.49 -11.00
CA TRP A 392 -8.94 -8.37 -10.99
C TRP A 392 -10.25 -7.63 -11.22
N ASN A 393 -10.40 -6.48 -10.56
CA ASN A 393 -11.51 -5.55 -10.75
C ASN A 393 -11.55 -5.01 -12.19
N ASP A 394 -10.38 -4.71 -12.75
CA ASP A 394 -10.18 -4.26 -14.13
C ASP A 394 -10.64 -5.27 -15.19
N GLU A 395 -10.28 -6.54 -15.02
CA GLU A 395 -10.63 -7.62 -15.94
C GLU A 395 -12.14 -7.90 -15.98
N GLU A 396 -12.83 -7.85 -14.83
CA GLU A 396 -14.25 -8.17 -14.77
C GLU A 396 -15.13 -7.07 -15.38
N LYS A 397 -14.76 -5.79 -15.20
CA LYS A 397 -15.50 -4.68 -15.81
C LYS A 397 -15.44 -4.74 -17.34
N THR A 398 -14.31 -5.18 -17.90
CA THR A 398 -14.14 -5.36 -19.35
C THR A 398 -15.09 -6.45 -19.87
N LYS A 399 -15.13 -7.62 -19.21
CA LYS A 399 -16.02 -8.73 -19.57
C LYS A 399 -17.52 -8.40 -19.55
N LYS A 400 -17.93 -7.36 -18.82
CA LYS A 400 -19.34 -6.92 -18.71
C LYS A 400 -19.70 -5.78 -19.67
N ILE A 401 -18.72 -5.16 -20.32
CA ILE A 401 -18.96 -4.17 -21.39
C ILE A 401 -19.08 -4.90 -22.73
N ASP A 402 -18.36 -6.02 -22.89
CA ASP A 402 -18.32 -6.82 -24.11
C ASP A 402 -19.41 -7.93 -24.16
N ALA A 403 -20.28 -8.01 -23.15
CA ALA A 403 -21.36 -8.99 -23.01
C ALA A 403 -22.70 -8.27 -22.76
#